data_AF-A0A448WUV9-F1
#
_entry.id   AF-A0A448WUV9-F1
#
_cell.length_a   1.000
_cell.length_b   1.000
_cell.length_c   1.000
_cell.angle_alpha   90.00
_cell.angle_beta   90.00
_cell.angle_gamma   90.00
#
_symmetry.space_group_name_H-M   'P 1'
#
loop_
_entity.id
_entity.type
_entity.pdbx_description
1 polymer ?
#
loop_
_entity_poly.entity_id
_entity_poly.type
_entity_poly.pdbx_seq_one_letter_code
_entity_poly.pdbx_strand_id
1 'polypeptide(L)'
;MSSYILVLRSMNSPDKRPTNKSLSFRVENVPEIKICELNELFTEPVPDDFFIFDKEEREKYVDQEMIALIRDEAVYMELKRDCDLSHLYFDGEASSLEELLKVIPNRPEPLGQLKTLSELQKSSRLSVYAPNASKSVHKPDIDMSYLNSIDESPEAQTMLKAIVATILIYKPVSAADSSNRNLSISQRVEILSDQTLAQLRDAIRCPQDKVWLGDCSEALDSSELHIPADNVYSSSYFYIEHIFYDDLRSPGSSSLSECIVNWLNTKNKDEKKFSSRSAESTLIGDLVVHVGKPYYFVHQGNCEHMVVVSDVR
;
A
#
# COMPACT_ATOMS: atom_id res chain seq x y z
N MET A 1 11.98 23.05 4.88
CA MET A 1 13.33 22.47 4.65
C MET A 1 14.01 22.19 5.99
N SER A 2 14.05 20.93 6.40
CA SER A 2 15.27 20.27 6.91
C SER A 2 14.95 18.79 7.05
N SER A 3 15.51 18.00 6.13
CA SER A 3 15.40 16.54 6.11
C SER A 3 16.42 15.96 7.09
N TYR A 4 16.04 14.95 7.89
CA TYR A 4 16.98 14.24 8.76
C TYR A 4 16.96 12.73 8.50
N ILE A 5 18.17 12.18 8.35
CA ILE A 5 18.47 10.80 7.96
C ILE A 5 18.79 9.99 9.24
N LEU A 6 18.34 8.73 9.28
CA LEU A 6 18.75 7.72 10.24
C LEU A 6 20.28 7.48 10.15
N VAL A 7 21.04 7.88 11.17
CA VAL A 7 22.47 7.55 11.29
C VAL A 7 22.69 6.55 12.42
N LEU A 8 22.93 5.29 12.06
CA LEU A 8 23.44 4.28 12.99
C LEU A 8 24.95 4.48 13.17
N ARG A 9 25.41 4.95 14.33
CA ARG A 9 26.83 4.93 14.69
C ARG A 9 27.09 3.96 15.83
N SER A 10 27.91 2.94 15.55
CA SER A 10 28.58 2.14 16.59
C SER A 10 29.69 3.00 17.20
N MET A 11 29.54 3.41 18.46
CA MET A 11 30.62 4.05 19.19
C MET A 11 31.63 3.00 19.65
N ASN A 12 32.83 3.03 19.06
CA ASN A 12 33.99 2.34 19.60
C ASN A 12 34.66 3.26 20.64
N SER A 13 34.53 2.92 21.92
CA SER A 13 35.43 3.45 22.96
C SER A 13 36.65 2.53 23.05
N PRO A 14 37.89 3.06 23.02
CA PRO A 14 39.10 2.24 22.89
C PRO A 14 39.58 1.59 24.20
N ASP A 15 38.82 1.64 25.28
CA ASP A 15 39.25 1.01 26.53
C ASP A 15 38.08 0.49 27.37
N LYS A 16 38.10 -0.84 27.60
CA LYS A 16 37.40 -1.68 28.59
C LYS A 16 36.48 -2.77 27.98
N ARG A 17 36.53 -3.94 28.65
CA ARG A 17 35.93 -5.25 28.31
C ARG A 17 34.47 -5.17 27.81
N PRO A 18 34.01 -6.12 26.97
CA PRO A 18 32.69 -6.05 26.35
C PRO A 18 31.60 -6.41 27.36
N THR A 19 31.08 -5.42 28.06
CA THR A 19 29.83 -5.53 28.82
C THR A 19 28.69 -4.98 27.96
N ASN A 20 27.69 -5.84 27.70
CA ASN A 20 26.38 -5.55 27.10
C ASN A 20 26.26 -4.20 26.36
N LYS A 21 26.37 -4.23 25.03
CA LYS A 21 25.94 -3.12 24.17
C LYS A 21 24.43 -2.91 24.41
N SER A 22 24.06 -1.97 25.27
CA SER A 22 22.70 -1.45 25.27
C SER A 22 22.53 -0.60 24.02
N LEU A 23 21.57 -0.96 23.19
CA LEU A 23 21.09 -0.09 22.13
C LEU A 23 20.32 1.04 22.83
N SER A 24 20.94 2.21 22.97
CA SER A 24 20.23 3.41 23.41
C SER A 24 19.55 4.03 22.20
N PHE A 25 18.23 3.88 22.11
CA PHE A 25 17.41 4.60 21.13
C PHE A 25 17.32 6.06 21.56
N ARG A 26 17.85 6.98 20.75
CA ARG A 26 17.69 8.41 20.96
C ARG A 26 16.45 8.83 20.19
N VAL A 27 15.34 9.02 20.91
CA VAL A 27 14.12 9.60 20.34
C VAL A 27 14.39 11.10 20.19
N GLU A 28 14.75 11.55 19.00
CA GLU A 28 14.56 12.96 18.64
C GLU A 28 13.07 13.14 18.35
N ASN A 29 12.48 14.27 18.79
CA ASN A 29 11.04 14.51 18.82
C ASN A 29 10.41 14.37 17.41
N VAL A 30 9.97 13.16 17.08
CA VAL A 30 9.06 12.91 15.95
C VAL A 30 7.72 13.54 16.34
N PRO A 31 7.09 14.36 15.50
CA PRO A 31 5.77 14.91 15.81
C PRO A 31 4.76 13.78 16.00
N GLU A 32 3.88 13.95 16.96
CA GLU A 32 2.69 13.13 17.12
C GLU A 32 1.68 13.58 16.06
N ILE A 33 1.18 12.64 15.26
CA ILE A 33 0.21 12.93 14.20
C ILE A 33 -1.04 12.09 14.42
N LYS A 34 -2.21 12.70 14.25
CA LYS A 34 -3.44 11.95 14.04
C LYS A 34 -3.57 11.66 12.55
N ILE A 35 -3.73 10.39 12.17
CA ILE A 35 -3.66 9.99 10.75
C ILE A 35 -4.66 10.78 9.89
N CYS A 36 -5.89 10.99 10.35
CA CYS A 36 -6.91 11.73 9.57
C CYS A 36 -6.59 13.22 9.38
N GLU A 37 -5.81 13.85 10.26
CA GLU A 37 -5.47 15.29 10.18
C GLU A 37 -4.52 15.59 9.02
N LEU A 38 -3.88 14.58 8.44
CA LEU A 38 -3.05 14.74 7.24
C LEU A 38 -3.87 15.26 6.05
N ASN A 39 -5.15 14.87 5.92
CA ASN A 39 -6.00 15.41 4.88
C ASN A 39 -6.10 16.94 4.99
N GLU A 40 -6.23 17.50 6.19
CA GLU A 40 -6.33 18.95 6.38
C GLU A 40 -5.02 19.66 5.99
N LEU A 41 -3.87 19.07 6.33
CA LEU A 41 -2.55 19.60 5.98
C LEU A 41 -2.26 19.60 4.48
N PHE A 42 -2.79 18.61 3.75
CA PHE A 42 -2.54 18.44 2.32
C PHE A 42 -3.71 18.87 1.41
N THR A 43 -4.86 19.28 1.95
CA THR A 43 -5.97 19.80 1.15
C THR A 43 -5.67 21.19 0.56
N GLU A 44 -5.01 22.08 1.31
CA GLU A 44 -4.63 23.41 0.82
C GLU A 44 -3.60 23.42 -0.33
N PRO A 45 -2.58 22.52 -0.38
CA PRO A 45 -1.61 22.48 -1.46
C PRO A 45 -2.03 21.66 -2.69
N VAL A 46 -3.23 21.05 -2.73
CA VAL A 46 -3.74 20.47 -3.97
C VAL A 46 -4.30 21.63 -4.79
N PRO A 47 -3.63 22.07 -5.86
CA PRO A 47 -4.23 23.08 -6.73
C PRO A 47 -5.58 22.56 -7.24
N ASP A 48 -6.52 23.46 -7.49
CA ASP A 48 -7.82 23.17 -8.14
C ASP A 48 -7.66 22.58 -9.58
N ASP A 49 -6.48 22.09 -9.94
CA ASP A 49 -6.06 21.56 -11.24
C ASP A 49 -6.83 20.31 -11.69
N PHE A 50 -7.72 19.78 -10.86
CA PHE A 50 -8.80 18.92 -11.37
C PHE A 50 -9.96 19.80 -11.83
N PHE A 51 -9.72 20.61 -12.86
CA PHE A 51 -10.79 21.15 -13.66
C PHE A 51 -11.50 19.96 -14.32
N ILE A 52 -12.55 19.47 -13.67
CA ILE A 52 -13.57 18.67 -14.34
C ILE A 52 -14.28 19.65 -15.25
N PHE A 53 -13.71 19.88 -16.43
CA PHE A 53 -14.37 20.65 -17.45
C PHE A 53 -15.48 19.80 -18.03
N ASP A 54 -16.67 20.37 -18.16
CA ASP A 54 -17.62 19.82 -19.10
C ASP A 54 -17.04 19.89 -20.53
N LYS A 55 -17.65 19.17 -21.49
CA LYS A 55 -17.12 19.12 -22.86
C LYS A 55 -17.00 20.52 -23.49
N GLU A 56 -17.94 21.42 -23.19
CA GLU A 56 -17.98 22.77 -23.77
C GLU A 56 -16.96 23.71 -23.11
N GLU A 57 -16.80 23.62 -21.80
CA GLU A 57 -15.81 24.35 -21.02
C GLU A 57 -14.39 23.91 -21.40
N ARG A 58 -14.18 22.61 -21.65
CA ARG A 58 -12.90 22.09 -22.14
C ARG A 58 -12.57 22.66 -23.51
N GLU A 59 -13.53 22.65 -24.43
CA GLU A 59 -13.34 23.20 -25.78
C GLU A 59 -13.01 24.70 -25.70
N LYS A 60 -13.72 25.48 -24.86
CA LYS A 60 -13.43 26.90 -24.64
C LYS A 60 -12.05 27.14 -24.03
N TYR A 61 -11.65 26.34 -23.05
CA TYR A 61 -10.34 26.46 -22.40
C TYR A 61 -9.20 26.16 -23.39
N VAL A 62 -9.33 25.07 -24.15
CA VAL A 62 -8.36 24.71 -25.20
C VAL A 62 -8.30 25.81 -26.27
N ASP A 63 -9.45 26.34 -26.69
CA ASP A 63 -9.50 27.45 -27.64
C ASP A 63 -8.75 28.68 -27.10
N GLN A 64 -8.97 29.05 -25.84
CA GLN A 64 -8.29 30.19 -25.21
C GLN A 64 -6.77 30.00 -25.13
N GLU A 65 -6.29 28.84 -24.68
CA GLU A 65 -4.86 28.53 -24.58
C GLU A 65 -4.18 28.47 -25.95
N MET A 66 -4.84 27.89 -26.94
CA MET A 66 -4.30 27.79 -28.30
C MET A 66 -4.26 29.16 -29.00
N ILE A 67 -5.26 30.01 -28.78
CA ILE A 67 -5.24 31.41 -29.23
C ILE A 67 -4.08 32.16 -28.55
N ALA A 68 -3.85 31.94 -27.26
CA ALA A 68 -2.73 32.56 -26.53
C ALA A 68 -1.36 32.11 -27.08
N LEU A 69 -1.22 30.84 -27.46
CA LEU A 69 0.01 30.29 -28.03
C LEU A 69 0.29 30.84 -29.44
N ILE A 70 -0.72 30.86 -30.30
CA ILE A 70 -0.62 31.27 -31.71
C ILE A 70 -0.58 32.81 -31.84
N ARG A 71 -1.17 33.52 -30.87
CA ARG A 71 -1.30 35.00 -30.82
C ARG A 71 -2.11 35.62 -31.95
N ASP A 72 -2.80 34.79 -32.73
CA ASP A 72 -3.69 35.18 -33.82
C ASP A 72 -4.90 34.25 -33.85
N GLU A 73 -6.08 34.81 -33.59
CA GLU A 73 -7.34 34.09 -33.52
C GLU A 73 -7.80 33.59 -34.90
N ALA A 74 -7.52 34.34 -35.98
CA ALA A 74 -7.94 33.96 -37.32
C ALA A 74 -7.20 32.71 -37.79
N VAL A 75 -5.90 32.63 -37.51
CA VAL A 75 -5.06 31.47 -37.83
C VAL A 75 -5.48 30.25 -37.02
N TYR A 76 -5.83 30.44 -35.74
CA TYR A 76 -6.34 29.33 -34.92
C TYR A 76 -7.67 28.78 -35.46
N MET A 77 -8.60 29.65 -35.84
CA MET A 77 -9.89 29.22 -36.42
C MET A 77 -9.71 28.47 -37.75
N GLU A 78 -8.75 28.89 -38.58
CA GLU A 78 -8.39 28.17 -39.81
C GLU A 78 -7.81 26.78 -39.50
N LEU A 79 -6.85 26.70 -38.56
CA LEU A 79 -6.28 25.42 -38.13
C LEU A 79 -7.31 24.49 -37.50
N LYS A 80 -8.19 25.01 -36.64
CA LYS A 80 -9.27 24.23 -36.01
C LYS A 80 -10.22 23.66 -37.06
N ARG A 81 -10.50 24.42 -38.12
CA ARG A 81 -11.34 23.96 -39.23
C ARG A 81 -10.63 22.92 -40.09
N ASP A 82 -9.37 23.15 -40.45
CA ASP A 82 -8.63 22.31 -41.39
C ASP A 82 -8.13 21.00 -40.74
N CYS A 83 -7.89 21.01 -39.43
CA CYS A 83 -7.50 19.85 -38.64
C CYS A 83 -8.68 19.19 -37.90
N ASP A 84 -9.92 19.55 -38.21
CA ASP A 84 -11.07 18.81 -37.70
C ASP A 84 -11.10 17.40 -38.29
N LEU A 85 -11.43 16.40 -37.47
CA LEU A 85 -11.53 15.00 -37.91
C LEU A 85 -12.53 14.83 -39.05
N SER A 86 -13.53 15.70 -39.11
CA SER A 86 -14.52 15.73 -40.18
C SER A 86 -13.95 16.18 -41.53
N HIS A 87 -12.81 16.86 -41.57
CA HIS A 87 -12.17 17.38 -42.78
C HIS A 87 -10.82 16.71 -43.10
N LEU A 88 -10.29 15.89 -42.19
CA LEU A 88 -9.07 15.09 -42.37
C LEU A 88 -9.34 13.79 -43.15
N TYR A 89 -9.90 13.90 -44.35
CA TYR A 89 -10.03 12.76 -45.27
C TYR A 89 -9.65 13.18 -46.69
N PHE A 90 -9.07 12.25 -47.46
CA PHE A 90 -8.90 12.41 -48.90
C PHE A 90 -10.04 11.69 -49.64
N ASP A 91 -10.55 12.28 -50.72
CA ASP A 91 -11.51 11.60 -51.59
C ASP A 91 -10.89 10.30 -52.14
N GLY A 92 -11.42 9.16 -51.69
CA GLY A 92 -10.92 7.82 -52.02
C GLY A 92 -10.13 7.11 -50.92
N GLU A 93 -10.00 7.72 -49.74
CA GLU A 93 -9.43 7.06 -48.56
C GLU A 93 -10.45 6.12 -47.91
N ALA A 94 -9.97 4.97 -47.44
CA ALA A 94 -10.80 3.95 -46.83
C ALA A 94 -11.23 4.39 -45.42
N SER A 95 -12.50 4.74 -45.27
CA SER A 95 -13.09 5.27 -44.03
C SER A 95 -13.36 4.19 -42.98
N SER A 96 -13.26 2.92 -43.36
CA SER A 96 -13.49 1.76 -42.50
C SER A 96 -12.31 0.79 -42.55
N LEU A 97 -12.09 0.08 -41.45
CA LEU A 97 -11.07 -0.97 -41.36
C LEU A 97 -11.30 -2.06 -42.42
N GLU A 98 -12.56 -2.39 -42.73
CA GLU A 98 -12.88 -3.36 -43.78
C GLU A 98 -12.52 -2.87 -45.19
N GLU A 99 -12.57 -1.57 -45.44
CA GLU A 99 -12.19 -0.98 -46.73
C GLU A 99 -10.67 -0.90 -46.86
N LEU A 100 -9.95 -0.60 -45.78
CA LEU A 100 -8.47 -0.66 -45.71
C LEU A 100 -7.96 -2.08 -45.93
N LEU A 101 -8.61 -3.09 -45.36
CA LEU A 101 -8.25 -4.51 -45.53
C LEU A 101 -8.56 -5.05 -46.93
N LYS A 102 -9.38 -4.36 -47.74
CA LYS A 102 -9.56 -4.69 -49.16
C LYS A 102 -8.40 -4.16 -50.02
N VAL A 103 -7.78 -3.07 -49.60
CA VAL A 103 -6.57 -2.50 -50.21
C VAL A 103 -5.32 -3.12 -49.57
N ILE A 104 -5.26 -4.45 -49.48
CA ILE A 104 -3.99 -5.11 -49.18
C ILE A 104 -3.19 -5.14 -50.48
N PRO A 105 -2.10 -4.35 -50.61
CA PRO A 105 -1.27 -4.42 -51.81
C PRO A 105 -0.78 -5.85 -51.99
N ASN A 106 -0.93 -6.37 -53.20
CA ASN A 106 -0.52 -7.72 -53.54
C ASN A 106 0.98 -7.83 -53.29
N ARG A 107 1.38 -8.49 -52.19
CA ARG A 107 2.78 -8.56 -51.74
C ARG A 107 3.51 -9.54 -52.67
N PRO A 108 4.38 -9.07 -53.59
CA PRO A 108 5.05 -9.99 -54.50
C PRO A 108 6.09 -10.78 -53.71
N GLU A 109 6.00 -12.10 -53.83
CA GLU A 109 6.86 -13.13 -53.22
C GLU A 109 6.98 -13.08 -51.67
N PRO A 110 7.42 -14.17 -51.02
CA PRO A 110 7.66 -14.16 -49.59
C PRO A 110 8.81 -13.18 -49.33
N LEU A 111 8.47 -11.94 -48.95
CA LEU A 111 9.44 -10.98 -48.42
C LEU A 111 10.26 -11.72 -47.36
N GLY A 112 11.57 -11.84 -47.62
CA GLY A 112 12.48 -12.60 -46.77
C GLY A 112 12.29 -12.21 -45.31
N GLN A 113 12.41 -13.21 -44.42
CA GLN A 113 12.20 -13.04 -42.99
C GLN A 113 12.93 -11.79 -42.50
N LEU A 114 12.18 -10.84 -41.92
CA LEU A 114 12.75 -9.57 -41.46
C LEU A 114 13.88 -9.87 -40.49
N LYS A 115 15.07 -9.31 -40.76
CA LYS A 115 16.26 -9.51 -39.92
C LYS A 115 15.97 -9.15 -38.46
N THR A 116 15.10 -8.17 -38.22
CA THR A 116 14.60 -7.77 -36.91
C THR A 116 13.90 -8.91 -36.16
N LEU A 117 13.03 -9.69 -36.81
CA LEU A 117 12.40 -10.87 -36.21
C LEU A 117 13.42 -11.98 -35.94
N SER A 118 14.39 -12.16 -36.84
CA SER A 118 15.45 -13.16 -36.66
C SER A 118 16.42 -12.79 -35.53
N GLU A 119 16.64 -11.51 -35.26
CA GLU A 119 17.47 -11.03 -34.14
C GLU A 119 16.69 -11.04 -32.80
N LEU A 120 15.40 -10.72 -32.81
CA LEU A 120 14.51 -10.88 -31.64
C LEU A 120 14.43 -12.32 -31.14
N GLN A 121 14.46 -13.31 -32.06
CA GLN A 121 14.52 -14.72 -31.69
C GLN A 121 15.90 -15.16 -31.18
N LYS A 122 16.97 -14.41 -31.46
CA LYS A 122 18.31 -14.67 -30.91
C LYS A 122 18.49 -14.01 -29.55
N SER A 123 17.90 -12.84 -29.32
CA SER A 123 17.91 -12.20 -27.99
C SER A 123 17.12 -13.00 -26.96
N SER A 124 16.11 -13.77 -27.37
CA SER A 124 15.38 -14.68 -26.47
C SER A 124 16.15 -15.97 -26.12
N ARG A 125 17.27 -16.27 -26.80
CA ARG A 125 18.12 -17.45 -26.52
C ARG A 125 19.26 -17.15 -25.55
N LEU A 126 19.45 -15.91 -25.14
CA LEU A 126 20.37 -15.53 -24.07
C LEU A 126 19.66 -15.54 -22.70
N SER A 127 19.14 -16.70 -22.31
CA SER A 127 19.00 -17.07 -20.90
C SER A 127 19.03 -18.59 -20.73
N VAL A 128 20.13 -19.09 -20.13
CA VAL A 128 20.32 -20.51 -19.75
C VAL A 128 19.55 -20.85 -18.46
N TYR A 129 18.51 -20.07 -18.14
CA TYR A 129 17.57 -20.37 -17.07
C TYR A 129 16.17 -20.02 -17.56
N ALA A 130 15.53 -20.97 -18.23
CA ALA A 130 14.12 -20.87 -18.56
C ALA A 130 13.30 -21.54 -17.43
N PRO A 131 12.73 -20.78 -16.46
CA PRO A 131 11.58 -21.29 -15.75
C PRO A 131 10.40 -21.25 -16.73
N ASN A 132 9.87 -22.42 -17.09
CA ASN A 132 8.56 -22.69 -17.69
C ASN A 132 7.80 -21.43 -18.17
N ALA A 133 8.16 -20.94 -19.36
CA ALA A 133 7.49 -19.83 -20.03
C ALA A 133 6.22 -20.32 -20.76
N SER A 134 5.23 -20.73 -19.97
CA SER A 134 3.82 -20.69 -20.36
C SER A 134 2.99 -19.86 -19.39
N LYS A 135 3.65 -19.06 -18.53
CA LYS A 135 3.01 -17.90 -17.93
C LYS A 135 3.00 -16.81 -18.99
N SER A 136 1.84 -16.62 -19.62
CA SER A 136 1.45 -15.36 -20.24
C SER A 136 2.12 -14.23 -19.48
N VAL A 137 3.00 -13.47 -20.14
CA VAL A 137 3.47 -12.21 -19.59
C VAL A 137 2.18 -11.44 -19.36
N HIS A 138 1.77 -11.30 -18.10
CA HIS A 138 0.65 -10.45 -17.74
C HIS A 138 0.99 -9.12 -18.41
N LYS A 139 0.17 -8.69 -19.37
CA LYS A 139 0.26 -7.31 -19.83
C LYS A 139 0.32 -6.48 -18.55
N PRO A 140 1.22 -5.49 -18.43
CA PRO A 140 1.11 -4.59 -17.29
C PRO A 140 -0.35 -4.17 -17.23
N ASP A 141 -0.97 -4.28 -16.06
CA ASP A 141 -2.33 -3.77 -15.84
C ASP A 141 -2.23 -2.27 -16.05
N ILE A 142 -2.34 -1.85 -17.31
CA ILE A 142 -2.51 -0.47 -17.69
C ILE A 142 -3.89 -0.17 -17.18
N ASP A 143 -3.94 0.68 -16.17
CA ASP A 143 -5.18 1.20 -15.66
C ASP A 143 -5.92 1.88 -16.82
N MET A 144 -6.96 1.22 -17.34
CA MET A 144 -7.78 1.73 -18.43
C MET A 144 -8.92 2.59 -17.89
N SER A 145 -8.92 2.95 -16.59
CA SER A 145 -9.95 3.79 -15.97
C SER A 145 -10.14 5.14 -16.67
N TYR A 146 -9.10 5.64 -17.35
CA TYR A 146 -9.18 6.85 -18.18
C TYR A 146 -10.08 6.71 -19.42
N LEU A 147 -10.45 5.48 -19.82
CA LEU A 147 -11.44 5.23 -20.88
C LEU A 147 -12.88 5.17 -20.36
N ASN A 148 -13.08 5.08 -19.03
CA ASN A 148 -14.41 5.11 -18.47
C ASN A 148 -15.01 6.49 -18.78
N SER A 149 -16.22 6.50 -19.33
CA SER A 149 -16.91 7.78 -19.52
C SER A 149 -17.24 8.38 -18.14
N ILE A 150 -17.17 9.72 -18.02
CA ILE A 150 -17.43 10.44 -16.77
C ILE A 150 -18.85 10.13 -16.22
N ASP A 151 -19.75 9.70 -17.11
CA ASP A 151 -21.13 9.32 -16.79
C ASP A 151 -21.27 7.88 -16.26
N GLU A 152 -20.23 7.03 -16.39
CA GLU A 152 -20.26 5.62 -15.97
C GLU A 152 -19.88 5.41 -14.50
N SER A 153 -19.21 6.38 -13.86
CA SER A 153 -18.77 6.27 -12.46
C SER A 153 -18.84 7.63 -11.75
N PRO A 154 -19.78 7.84 -10.80
CA PRO A 154 -19.80 9.05 -9.98
C PRO A 154 -18.54 9.19 -9.12
N GLU A 155 -17.83 8.09 -8.83
CA GLU A 155 -16.55 8.09 -8.13
C GLU A 155 -15.45 8.81 -8.93
N ALA A 156 -15.51 8.79 -10.27
CA ALA A 156 -14.58 9.51 -11.14
C ALA A 156 -14.78 11.04 -11.13
N GLN A 157 -15.92 11.51 -10.63
CA GLN A 157 -16.23 12.95 -10.51
C GLN A 157 -15.78 13.54 -9.17
N THR A 158 -15.40 12.69 -8.21
CA THR A 158 -14.99 13.13 -6.87
C THR A 158 -13.51 12.86 -6.64
N MET A 159 -12.78 13.87 -6.16
CA MET A 159 -11.41 13.69 -5.75
C MET A 159 -11.36 12.65 -4.60
N LEU A 160 -10.69 11.52 -4.83
CA LEU A 160 -10.46 10.51 -3.80
C LEU A 160 -9.50 11.08 -2.74
N LYS A 161 -10.05 11.57 -1.63
CA LYS A 161 -9.30 12.03 -0.45
C LYS A 161 -9.08 10.89 0.55
N ALA A 162 -8.61 9.76 0.05
CA ALA A 162 -8.35 8.58 0.86
C ALA A 162 -6.92 8.57 1.37
N ILE A 163 -6.75 8.46 2.68
CA ILE A 163 -5.43 8.33 3.31
C ILE A 163 -5.07 6.86 3.39
N VAL A 164 -3.85 6.52 2.96
CA VAL A 164 -3.30 5.17 3.03
C VAL A 164 -2.15 5.16 4.04
N ALA A 165 -2.28 4.34 5.08
CA ALA A 165 -1.22 4.07 6.03
C ALA A 165 -0.47 2.79 5.63
N THR A 166 0.86 2.86 5.61
CA THR A 166 1.72 1.70 5.44
C THR A 166 2.23 1.21 6.79
N ILE A 167 1.82 0.01 7.16
CA ILE A 167 2.14 -0.63 8.43
C ILE A 167 3.12 -1.79 8.20
N LEU A 168 4.27 -1.74 8.86
CA LEU A 168 5.28 -2.80 8.84
C LEU A 168 5.10 -3.69 10.07
N ILE A 169 4.98 -4.99 9.84
CA ILE A 169 4.86 -6.01 10.88
C ILE A 169 6.15 -6.80 10.93
N TYR A 170 6.80 -6.80 12.08
CA TYR A 170 8.04 -7.54 12.30
C TYR A 170 7.75 -8.94 12.82
N LYS A 171 8.73 -9.85 12.63
CA LYS A 171 8.67 -11.18 13.23
C LYS A 171 8.60 -11.10 14.77
N PRO A 172 7.95 -12.08 15.41
CA PRO A 172 7.82 -12.06 16.85
C PRO A 172 9.21 -12.19 17.51
N VAL A 173 9.43 -11.45 18.58
CA VAL A 173 10.71 -11.46 19.28
C VAL A 173 10.76 -12.70 20.17
N SER A 174 11.40 -13.77 19.69
CA SER A 174 11.64 -14.96 20.53
C SER A 174 12.83 -14.73 21.45
N ALA A 175 12.64 -14.91 22.76
CA ALA A 175 13.71 -14.85 23.75
C ALA A 175 14.78 -15.95 23.56
N ALA A 176 14.48 -17.00 22.78
CA ALA A 176 15.38 -18.14 22.56
C ALA A 176 16.44 -17.89 21.48
N ASP A 177 16.19 -17.01 20.49
CA ASP A 177 17.09 -16.76 19.37
C ASP A 177 18.12 -15.68 19.70
N SER A 178 19.04 -16.05 20.59
CA SER A 178 20.11 -15.18 21.09
C SER A 178 21.25 -14.92 20.09
N SER A 179 21.22 -15.54 18.89
CA SER A 179 22.31 -15.46 17.90
C SER A 179 22.07 -14.47 16.75
N ASN A 180 20.83 -14.03 16.50
CA ASN A 180 20.51 -13.03 15.48
C ASN A 180 19.37 -12.11 15.93
N ARG A 181 19.71 -11.04 16.67
CA ARG A 181 18.77 -9.98 17.08
C ARG A 181 18.37 -9.05 15.92
N ASN A 182 18.33 -9.57 14.69
CA ASN A 182 17.99 -8.77 13.53
C ASN A 182 16.46 -8.70 13.43
N LEU A 183 15.94 -7.51 13.76
CA LEU A 183 14.55 -7.15 13.49
C LEU A 183 14.32 -7.31 11.98
N SER A 184 13.54 -8.31 11.61
CA SER A 184 13.17 -8.56 10.22
C SER A 184 11.69 -8.29 10.03
N ILE A 185 11.41 -7.50 8.99
CA ILE A 185 10.04 -7.23 8.55
C ILE A 185 9.48 -8.55 8.00
N SER A 186 8.34 -8.96 8.54
CA SER A 186 7.58 -10.12 8.08
C SER A 186 6.60 -9.71 6.98
N GLN A 187 5.87 -8.61 7.19
CA GLN A 187 4.79 -8.18 6.32
C GLN A 187 4.77 -6.64 6.19
N ARG A 188 4.32 -6.17 5.04
CA ARG A 188 3.94 -4.78 4.77
C ARG A 188 2.46 -4.78 4.45
N VAL A 189 1.67 -4.08 5.25
CA VAL A 189 0.23 -3.91 5.06
C VAL A 189 -0.04 -2.46 4.67
N GLU A 190 -0.76 -2.27 3.58
CA GLU A 190 -1.29 -0.96 3.20
C GLU A 190 -2.78 -0.96 3.51
N ILE A 191 -3.22 0.00 4.32
CA ILE A 191 -4.58 0.04 4.87
C ILE A 191 -5.13 1.46 4.79
N LEU A 192 -6.41 1.58 4.47
CA LEU A 192 -7.10 2.87 4.38
C LEU A 192 -7.40 3.42 5.76
N SER A 193 -7.43 4.76 5.91
CA SER A 193 -7.83 5.43 7.15
C SER A 193 -9.21 5.01 7.65
N ASP A 194 -10.11 4.67 6.73
CA ASP A 194 -11.52 4.38 7.03
C ASP A 194 -11.75 2.91 7.41
N GLN A 195 -10.68 2.11 7.41
CA GLN A 195 -10.69 0.75 7.90
C GLN A 195 -10.39 0.72 9.41
N THR A 196 -10.78 -0.36 10.08
CA THR A 196 -10.63 -0.53 11.52
C THR A 196 -9.36 -1.30 11.90
N LEU A 197 -8.92 -1.17 13.15
CA LEU A 197 -7.83 -1.98 13.70
C LEU A 197 -8.16 -3.49 13.68
N ALA A 198 -9.42 -3.87 13.78
CA ALA A 198 -9.85 -5.26 13.62
C ALA A 198 -9.57 -5.77 12.19
N GLN A 199 -9.79 -4.95 11.17
CA GLN A 199 -9.44 -5.30 9.78
C GLN A 199 -7.92 -5.39 9.60
N LEU A 200 -7.14 -4.55 10.28
CA LEU A 200 -5.68 -4.70 10.33
C LEU A 200 -5.27 -6.03 10.97
N ARG A 201 -5.87 -6.40 12.11
CA ARG A 201 -5.62 -7.68 12.79
C ARG A 201 -5.87 -8.85 11.86
N ASP A 202 -6.97 -8.84 11.10
CA ASP A 202 -7.30 -9.91 10.17
C ASP A 202 -6.35 -9.99 8.96
N ALA A 203 -5.70 -8.88 8.61
CA ALA A 203 -4.68 -8.83 7.55
C ALA A 203 -3.32 -9.38 8.00
N ILE A 204 -3.01 -9.36 9.30
CA ILE A 204 -1.74 -9.85 9.85
C ILE A 204 -1.74 -11.38 9.84
N ARG A 205 -0.77 -11.98 9.13
CA ARG A 205 -0.58 -13.43 9.10
C ARG A 205 0.59 -13.84 9.99
N CYS A 206 0.32 -14.51 11.11
CA CYS A 206 1.39 -15.08 11.92
C CYS A 206 1.50 -16.61 11.69
N PRO A 207 2.70 -17.17 11.55
CA PRO A 207 2.87 -18.63 11.52
C PRO A 207 2.29 -19.33 12.76
N GLN A 208 2.26 -18.65 13.92
CA GLN A 208 1.68 -19.19 15.15
C GLN A 208 0.17 -19.41 15.04
N ASP A 209 -0.54 -18.70 14.17
CA ASP A 209 -1.99 -18.88 13.97
C ASP A 209 -2.34 -20.24 13.37
N LYS A 210 -1.42 -20.83 12.61
CA LYS A 210 -1.61 -22.11 11.91
C LYS A 210 -0.94 -23.28 12.60
N VAL A 211 -0.43 -23.08 13.81
CA VAL A 211 0.05 -24.18 14.65
C VAL A 211 -1.16 -24.98 15.12
N TRP A 212 -1.14 -26.28 14.87
CA TRP A 212 -2.15 -27.21 15.36
C TRP A 212 -1.96 -27.42 16.86
N LEU A 213 -3.03 -27.27 17.63
CA LEU A 213 -3.01 -27.49 19.08
C LEU A 213 -3.50 -28.91 19.42
N GLY A 214 -2.89 -29.53 20.44
CA GLY A 214 -3.28 -30.85 20.94
C GLY A 214 -2.22 -31.93 20.72
N ASP A 215 -2.55 -33.17 21.09
CA ASP A 215 -1.70 -34.33 20.82
C ASP A 215 -1.83 -34.72 19.35
N CYS A 216 -0.77 -34.48 18.58
CA CYS A 216 -0.75 -34.78 17.16
C CYS A 216 -0.59 -36.27 16.87
N SER A 217 -0.46 -37.14 17.87
CA SER A 217 -0.23 -38.58 17.67
C SER A 217 -1.36 -39.27 16.90
N GLU A 218 -2.61 -38.86 17.10
CA GLU A 218 -3.79 -39.40 16.39
C GLU A 218 -4.27 -38.49 15.25
N ALA A 219 -3.83 -37.23 15.22
CA ALA A 219 -4.30 -36.24 14.25
C ALA A 219 -3.61 -36.33 12.87
N LEU A 220 -2.50 -37.08 12.74
CA LEU A 220 -1.78 -37.23 11.47
C LEU A 220 -2.65 -37.79 10.34
N ASP A 221 -3.60 -38.68 10.67
CA ASP A 221 -4.42 -39.38 9.68
C ASP A 221 -5.79 -38.70 9.45
N SER A 222 -6.20 -37.78 10.32
CA SER A 222 -7.52 -37.14 10.26
C SER A 222 -7.41 -35.61 10.27
N SER A 223 -7.59 -35.00 9.10
CA SER A 223 -7.56 -33.53 8.92
C SER A 223 -8.70 -32.78 9.63
N GLU A 224 -9.63 -33.46 10.29
CA GLU A 224 -10.73 -32.87 11.06
C GLU A 224 -10.34 -32.56 12.52
N LEU A 225 -9.31 -33.23 13.06
CA LEU A 225 -8.76 -32.97 14.41
C LEU A 225 -7.77 -31.81 14.44
N HIS A 226 -7.45 -31.31 13.26
CA HIS A 226 -6.57 -30.20 12.97
C HIS A 226 -7.31 -28.89 13.31
N ILE A 227 -7.22 -28.47 14.57
CA ILE A 227 -7.74 -27.18 15.05
C ILE A 227 -6.58 -26.17 15.10
N PRO A 228 -6.61 -25.12 14.27
CA PRO A 228 -5.62 -24.04 14.30
C PRO A 228 -5.64 -23.27 15.62
N ALA A 229 -4.49 -22.74 16.02
CA ALA A 229 -4.34 -21.96 17.24
C ALA A 229 -5.17 -20.66 17.25
N ASP A 230 -5.35 -20.01 16.11
CA ASP A 230 -6.17 -18.78 16.00
C ASP A 230 -7.65 -19.00 16.33
N ASN A 231 -8.18 -20.21 16.07
CA ASN A 231 -9.54 -20.59 16.42
C ASN A 231 -9.74 -20.82 17.92
N VAL A 232 -8.69 -21.26 18.62
CA VAL A 232 -8.73 -21.53 20.08
C VAL A 232 -8.38 -20.29 20.88
N TYR A 233 -7.35 -19.56 20.44
CA TYR A 233 -6.81 -18.38 21.12
C TYR A 233 -7.03 -17.12 20.29
N SER A 234 -8.29 -16.69 20.20
CA SER A 234 -8.70 -15.54 19.39
C SER A 234 -8.36 -14.17 19.99
N SER A 235 -8.02 -14.12 21.27
CA SER A 235 -7.74 -12.87 22.00
C SER A 235 -6.45 -12.21 21.49
N SER A 236 -6.53 -10.91 21.20
CA SER A 236 -5.39 -10.11 20.74
C SER A 236 -5.57 -8.64 21.09
N TYR A 237 -4.48 -7.87 21.10
CA TYR A 237 -4.56 -6.42 21.22
C TYR A 237 -3.44 -5.71 20.45
N PHE A 238 -3.70 -4.46 20.06
CA PHE A 238 -2.64 -3.51 19.71
C PHE A 238 -2.33 -2.61 20.90
N TYR A 239 -1.08 -2.27 21.10
CA TYR A 239 -0.65 -1.26 22.06
C TYR A 239 0.03 -0.13 21.30
N ILE A 240 -0.67 1.00 21.22
CA ILE A 240 -0.25 2.20 20.51
C ILE A 240 -0.32 3.36 21.51
N GLU A 241 0.84 4.01 21.71
CA GLU A 241 1.05 5.03 22.74
C GLU A 241 0.69 4.57 24.16
N HIS A 242 -0.45 4.98 24.68
CA HIS A 242 -0.92 4.69 26.04
C HIS A 242 -2.31 4.04 26.01
N ILE A 243 -2.70 3.53 24.84
CA ILE A 243 -4.00 2.94 24.58
C ILE A 243 -3.80 1.50 24.11
N PHE A 244 -4.49 0.58 24.79
CA PHE A 244 -4.64 -0.80 24.37
C PHE A 244 -5.91 -0.94 23.54
N TYR A 245 -5.82 -1.62 22.40
CA TYR A 245 -6.95 -1.87 21.51
C TYR A 245 -7.20 -3.36 21.47
N ASP A 246 -8.06 -3.86 22.36
CA ASP A 246 -8.40 -5.28 22.44
C ASP A 246 -9.35 -5.68 21.31
N ASP A 247 -9.09 -6.81 20.67
CA ASP A 247 -10.02 -7.48 19.78
C ASP A 247 -10.93 -8.42 20.60
N LEU A 248 -12.18 -7.99 20.77
CA LEU A 248 -13.20 -8.67 21.57
C LEU A 248 -14.34 -9.25 20.73
N ARG A 249 -14.15 -9.41 19.41
CA ARG A 249 -15.21 -9.85 18.48
C ARG A 249 -15.65 -11.30 18.71
N SER A 250 -14.77 -12.12 19.30
CA SER A 250 -15.07 -13.53 19.54
C SER A 250 -15.76 -13.73 20.90
N PRO A 251 -16.79 -14.57 21.01
CA PRO A 251 -17.47 -14.80 22.29
C PRO A 251 -16.54 -15.43 23.35
N GLY A 252 -15.46 -16.09 22.94
CA GLY A 252 -14.44 -16.66 23.82
C GLY A 252 -13.22 -15.76 24.06
N SER A 253 -13.16 -14.56 23.46
CA SER A 253 -12.03 -13.65 23.69
C SER A 253 -12.18 -12.88 25.00
N SER A 254 -11.09 -12.78 25.76
CA SER A 254 -11.00 -11.94 26.95
C SER A 254 -10.08 -10.75 26.66
N SER A 255 -10.30 -9.64 27.38
CA SER A 255 -9.37 -8.51 27.33
C SER A 255 -8.05 -8.94 27.96
N LEU A 256 -7.01 -9.05 27.14
CA LEU A 256 -5.66 -9.35 27.61
C LEU A 256 -5.04 -8.13 28.29
N SER A 257 -5.49 -6.93 27.90
CA SER A 257 -4.93 -5.67 28.41
C SER A 257 -5.44 -5.28 29.81
N GLU A 258 -6.60 -5.78 30.26
CA GLU A 258 -7.26 -5.31 31.49
C GLU A 258 -6.35 -5.38 32.73
N CYS A 259 -5.72 -6.53 32.95
CA CYS A 259 -4.81 -6.72 34.09
C CYS A 259 -3.59 -5.77 34.00
N ILE A 260 -3.09 -5.54 32.79
CA ILE A 260 -1.93 -4.68 32.52
C ILE A 260 -2.30 -3.22 32.80
N VAL A 261 -3.45 -2.75 32.30
CA VAL A 261 -3.96 -1.39 32.51
C VAL A 261 -4.18 -1.12 34.00
N ASN A 262 -4.82 -2.05 34.72
CA ASN A 262 -5.05 -1.91 36.16
C ASN A 262 -3.74 -1.83 36.94
N TRP A 263 -2.76 -2.68 36.61
CA TRP A 263 -1.45 -2.67 37.22
C TRP A 263 -0.67 -1.38 36.93
N LEU A 264 -0.63 -0.95 35.66
CA LEU A 264 0.03 0.28 35.23
C LEU A 264 -0.55 1.52 35.93
N ASN A 265 -1.89 1.62 36.01
CA ASN A 265 -2.57 2.74 36.65
C ASN A 265 -2.43 2.74 38.19
N THR A 266 -2.16 1.58 38.80
CA THR A 266 -1.87 1.51 40.25
C THR A 266 -0.45 1.95 40.58
N LYS A 267 0.51 1.65 39.68
CA LYS A 267 1.93 1.93 39.86
C LYS A 267 2.35 3.33 39.38
N ASN A 268 1.78 3.80 38.27
CA ASN A 268 2.14 5.09 37.70
C ASN A 268 1.45 6.23 38.44
N LYS A 269 2.26 7.13 39.01
CA LYS A 269 1.82 8.42 39.54
C LYS A 269 1.93 9.56 38.51
N ASP A 270 2.36 9.23 37.29
CA ASP A 270 2.52 10.18 36.20
C ASP A 270 1.16 10.63 35.64
N GLU A 271 1.13 11.79 34.98
CA GLU A 271 -0.12 12.42 34.48
C GLU A 271 -0.84 11.61 33.38
N LYS A 272 -0.14 10.75 32.64
CA LYS A 272 -0.71 9.99 31.52
C LYS A 272 -1.30 8.65 31.99
N LYS A 273 -2.64 8.56 31.96
CA LYS A 273 -3.39 7.33 32.28
C LYS A 273 -3.39 6.36 31.11
N PHE A 274 -3.25 5.08 31.42
CA PHE A 274 -3.41 4.00 30.44
C PHE A 274 -4.89 3.66 30.31
N SER A 275 -5.35 3.38 29.09
CA SER A 275 -6.74 3.03 28.80
C SER A 275 -6.83 1.89 27.80
N SER A 276 -7.99 1.22 27.76
CA SER A 276 -8.32 0.23 26.73
C SER A 276 -9.51 0.69 25.89
N ARG A 277 -9.53 0.28 24.62
CA ARG A 277 -10.57 0.54 23.61
C ARG A 277 -10.81 -0.72 22.79
N SER A 278 -11.93 -0.78 22.09
CA SER A 278 -12.20 -1.87 21.14
C SER A 278 -11.46 -1.64 19.82
N ALA A 279 -10.77 -2.67 19.33
CA ALA A 279 -10.17 -2.67 17.99
C ALA A 279 -11.21 -2.68 16.87
N GLU A 280 -12.43 -3.16 17.14
CA GLU A 280 -13.52 -3.26 16.16
C GLU A 280 -14.06 -1.89 15.75
N SER A 281 -14.18 -0.96 16.70
CA SER A 281 -14.75 0.38 16.44
C SER A 281 -13.70 1.47 16.24
N THR A 282 -12.41 1.14 16.33
CA THR A 282 -11.33 2.12 16.15
C THR A 282 -10.87 2.13 14.71
N LEU A 283 -11.04 3.26 14.03
CA LEU A 283 -10.51 3.50 12.69
C LEU A 283 -8.99 3.72 12.70
N ILE A 284 -8.32 3.35 11.61
CA ILE A 284 -6.90 3.66 11.40
C ILE A 284 -6.69 5.18 11.40
N GLY A 285 -7.60 5.94 10.77
CA GLY A 285 -7.57 7.40 10.73
C GLY A 285 -7.59 8.07 12.10
N ASP A 286 -8.18 7.42 13.11
CA ASP A 286 -8.28 7.95 14.47
C ASP A 286 -7.03 7.69 15.33
N LEU A 287 -6.08 6.91 14.81
CA LEU A 287 -4.86 6.60 15.53
C LEU A 287 -3.96 7.82 15.60
N VAL A 288 -3.46 8.06 16.80
CA VAL A 288 -2.45 9.06 17.10
C VAL A 288 -1.12 8.34 17.21
N VAL A 289 -0.22 8.62 16.26
CA VAL A 289 1.03 7.86 16.07
C VAL A 289 2.20 8.77 15.78
N HIS A 290 3.41 8.22 15.95
CA HIS A 290 4.63 8.77 15.41
C HIS A 290 5.11 7.88 14.27
N VAL A 291 5.27 8.45 13.07
CA VAL A 291 5.80 7.71 11.92
C VAL A 291 7.21 7.21 12.23
N GLY A 292 7.45 5.92 12.01
CA GLY A 292 8.70 5.24 12.31
C GLY A 292 8.88 4.78 13.76
N LYS A 293 7.94 5.11 14.68
CA LYS A 293 7.98 4.61 16.06
C LYS A 293 7.45 3.17 16.15
N PRO A 294 8.10 2.30 16.94
CA PRO A 294 7.62 0.96 17.18
C PRO A 294 6.47 0.92 18.20
N TYR A 295 5.46 0.15 17.86
CA TYR A 295 4.29 -0.24 18.64
C TYR A 295 4.23 -1.77 18.75
N TYR A 296 3.25 -2.29 19.49
CA TYR A 296 3.11 -3.74 19.68
C TYR A 296 1.74 -4.25 19.24
N PHE A 297 1.75 -5.43 18.65
CA PHE A 297 0.58 -6.27 18.43
C PHE A 297 0.82 -7.61 19.13
N VAL A 298 -0.07 -8.01 20.01
CA VAL A 298 0.03 -9.27 20.74
C VAL A 298 -1.19 -10.12 20.44
N HIS A 299 -0.97 -11.37 20.04
CA HIS A 299 -2.04 -12.34 19.83
C HIS A 299 -1.70 -13.66 20.54
N GLN A 300 -2.73 -14.48 20.80
CA GLN A 300 -2.62 -15.77 21.52
C GLN A 300 -2.04 -15.65 22.95
N GLY A 301 -1.92 -14.44 23.48
CA GLY A 301 -1.42 -14.14 24.84
C GLY A 301 0.10 -14.04 24.98
N ASN A 302 0.90 -14.55 24.04
CA ASN A 302 2.37 -14.54 24.16
C ASN A 302 3.12 -14.27 22.83
N CYS A 303 2.44 -14.18 21.69
CA CYS A 303 3.10 -13.90 20.42
C CYS A 303 3.09 -12.39 20.17
N GLU A 304 4.25 -11.76 20.42
CA GLU A 304 4.43 -10.31 20.39
C GLU A 304 5.12 -9.86 19.09
N HIS A 305 4.39 -9.12 18.27
CA HIS A 305 4.89 -8.50 17.05
C HIS A 305 5.16 -7.02 17.27
N MET A 306 6.30 -6.54 16.77
CA MET A 306 6.54 -5.11 16.65
C MET A 306 5.85 -4.58 15.38
N VAL A 307 5.12 -3.48 15.53
CA VAL A 307 4.34 -2.82 14.48
C VAL A 307 4.88 -1.41 14.30
N VAL A 308 5.13 -0.99 13.06
CA VAL A 308 5.62 0.36 12.77
C VAL A 308 4.77 0.99 11.67
N VAL A 309 4.18 2.15 11.93
CA VAL A 309 3.60 3.00 10.88
C VAL A 309 4.77 3.65 10.15
N SER A 310 5.08 3.18 8.94
CA SER A 310 6.28 3.61 8.20
C SER A 310 6.06 4.81 7.29
N ASP A 311 4.83 4.94 6.77
CA ASP A 311 4.45 5.93 5.78
C ASP A 311 2.94 6.17 5.90
N VAL A 312 2.50 7.40 5.67
CA VAL A 312 1.09 7.80 5.59
C VAL A 312 0.97 8.82 4.47
N ARG A 313 0.13 8.53 3.49
CA ARG A 313 0.02 9.30 2.24
C ARG A 313 -1.43 9.51 1.82
#